data_AF-A0A1Q7CPZ9-F1
#
_entry.id   AF-A0A1Q7CPZ9-F1
#
_cell.length_a   1.000
_cell.length_b   1.000
_cell.length_c   1.000
_cell.angle_alpha   90.00
_cell.angle_beta   90.00
_cell.angle_gamma   90.00
#
_symmetry.space_group_name_H-M   'P 1'
#
loop_
_entity.id
_entity.type
_entity.pdbx_description
1 polymer ?
#
loop_
_entity_poly.entity_id
_entity_poly.type
_entity_poly.pdbx_seq_one_letter_code
_entity_poly.pdbx_strand_id
1 'polypeptide(L)'
;MPRPQRSAAGYRLYSPEAFARVRLIRGALSIGFTVKELGTILADHDRGGAPCRRVRSLAADKLAAVELQLRTLRLWRRELRAALADWDHRLRNTPRGKRAGLLDAFVVAHPKSAERGSPLLTPNLRKSKVLREERKCEK
;
A
#
# COMPACT_ATOMS: atom_id res chain seq x y z
N MET A 1 -1.07 -19.82 15.05
CA MET A 1 -1.28 -19.64 16.49
C MET A 1 -1.71 -20.98 17.06
N PRO A 2 -1.00 -21.52 18.05
CA PRO A 2 -1.42 -22.74 18.72
C PRO A 2 -2.77 -22.51 19.42
N ARG A 3 -3.55 -23.59 19.58
CA ARG A 3 -4.85 -23.51 20.26
C ARG A 3 -4.61 -23.20 21.74
N PRO A 4 -5.14 -22.09 22.30
CA PRO A 4 -4.91 -21.76 23.70
C PRO A 4 -5.67 -22.74 24.60
N GLN A 5 -5.11 -22.98 25.79
CA GLN A 5 -5.82 -23.68 26.86
C GLN A 5 -7.07 -22.91 27.27
N ARG A 6 -8.01 -23.59 27.93
CA ARG A 6 -9.25 -22.96 28.40
C ARG A 6 -9.38 -23.11 29.91
N SER A 7 -9.92 -22.09 30.57
CA SER A 7 -10.29 -22.17 31.98
C SER A 7 -11.49 -23.10 32.17
N ALA A 8 -11.77 -23.49 33.42
CA ALA A 8 -12.96 -24.26 33.77
C ALA A 8 -14.28 -23.56 33.34
N ALA A 9 -14.28 -22.23 33.31
CA ALA A 9 -15.39 -21.40 32.82
C ALA A 9 -15.39 -21.17 31.29
N GLY A 10 -14.49 -21.82 30.53
CA GLY A 10 -14.46 -21.81 29.07
C GLY A 10 -13.68 -20.66 28.40
N TYR A 11 -13.06 -19.76 29.18
CA TYR A 11 -12.25 -18.65 28.66
C TYR A 11 -10.90 -19.12 28.12
N ARG A 12 -10.38 -18.46 27.07
CA ARG A 12 -9.05 -18.77 26.52
C ARG A 12 -7.96 -18.19 27.43
N LEU A 13 -7.01 -19.03 27.81
CA LEU A 13 -5.83 -18.66 28.59
C LEU A 13 -4.63 -18.51 27.64
N TYR A 14 -4.04 -17.33 27.63
CA TYR A 14 -2.89 -17.01 26.78
C TYR A 14 -1.63 -16.86 27.63
N SER A 15 -0.55 -17.51 27.20
CA SER A 15 0.75 -17.36 27.83
C SER A 15 1.41 -16.02 27.44
N PRO A 16 2.42 -15.56 28.20
CA PRO A 16 3.25 -14.41 27.81
C PRO A 16 3.89 -14.57 26.41
N GLU A 17 4.22 -15.78 26.01
CA GLU A 17 4.75 -16.09 24.67
C GLU A 17 3.72 -15.79 23.57
N ALA A 18 2.44 -16.15 23.78
CA ALA A 18 1.37 -15.82 22.86
C ALA A 18 1.22 -14.29 22.69
N PHE A 19 1.41 -13.54 23.78
CA PHE A 19 1.40 -12.08 23.74
C PHE A 19 2.57 -11.50 22.93
N ALA A 20 3.80 -11.98 23.16
CA ALA A 20 4.97 -11.58 22.38
C ALA A 20 4.78 -11.86 20.89
N ARG A 21 4.19 -13.01 20.55
CA ARG A 21 3.88 -13.38 19.17
C ARG A 21 2.83 -12.47 18.52
N VAL A 22 1.77 -12.08 19.24
CA VAL A 22 0.79 -11.11 18.73
C VAL A 22 1.45 -9.75 18.50
N ARG A 23 2.32 -9.29 19.40
CA ARG A 23 3.07 -8.04 19.21
C ARG A 23 3.93 -8.09 17.94
N LEU A 24 4.64 -9.19 17.72
CA LEU A 24 5.41 -9.40 16.48
C LEU A 24 4.53 -9.34 15.23
N ILE A 25 3.39 -10.03 15.25
CA ILE A 25 2.44 -10.02 14.12
C ILE A 25 1.93 -8.60 13.87
N ARG A 26 1.51 -7.86 14.91
CA ARG A 26 1.03 -6.48 14.75
C ARG A 26 2.12 -5.56 14.19
N GLY A 27 3.36 -5.70 14.65
CA GLY A 27 4.50 -4.97 14.10
C GLY A 27 4.70 -5.26 12.61
N ALA A 28 4.70 -6.54 12.23
CA ALA A 28 4.86 -6.92 10.83
C ALA A 28 3.68 -6.47 9.95
N LEU A 29 2.44 -6.52 10.44
CA LEU A 29 1.28 -5.99 9.72
C LEU A 29 1.42 -4.48 9.45
N SER A 30 2.00 -3.71 10.39
CA SER A 30 2.24 -2.27 10.20
C SER A 30 3.26 -1.96 9.10
N ILE A 31 4.16 -2.89 8.80
CA ILE A 31 5.12 -2.79 7.68
C ILE A 31 4.44 -3.09 6.32
N GLY A 32 3.20 -3.60 6.34
CA GLY A 32 2.45 -3.95 5.12
C GLY A 32 2.52 -5.43 4.74
N PHE A 33 2.98 -6.29 5.65
CA PHE A 33 2.78 -7.73 5.48
C PHE A 33 1.29 -8.08 5.63
N THR A 34 0.85 -9.09 4.89
CA THR A 34 -0.49 -9.66 5.02
C THR A 34 -0.48 -10.80 6.02
N VAL A 35 -1.65 -11.08 6.62
CA VAL A 35 -1.83 -12.23 7.52
C VAL A 35 -1.45 -13.55 6.85
N LYS A 36 -1.68 -13.67 5.53
CA LYS A 36 -1.32 -14.88 4.75
C LYS A 36 0.20 -15.04 4.61
N GLU A 37 0.92 -13.97 4.32
CA GLU A 37 2.40 -13.99 4.25
C GLU A 37 2.99 -14.36 5.61
N LEU A 38 2.53 -13.71 6.68
CA LEU A 38 2.99 -13.98 8.05
C LEU A 38 2.66 -15.39 8.52
N GLY A 39 1.47 -15.90 8.19
CA GLY A 39 1.10 -17.28 8.52
C GLY A 39 2.08 -18.30 7.95
N THR A 40 2.58 -18.07 6.74
CA THR A 40 3.56 -19.00 6.14
C THR A 40 4.94 -18.87 6.78
N ILE A 41 5.42 -17.64 7.05
CA ILE A 41 6.70 -17.40 7.75
C ILE A 41 6.69 -18.04 9.14
N LEU A 42 5.60 -17.84 9.88
CA LEU A 42 5.44 -18.35 11.23
C LEU A 42 5.33 -19.87 11.27
N ALA A 43 4.70 -20.51 10.28
CA ALA A 43 4.66 -21.96 10.18
C ALA A 43 6.04 -22.57 9.88
N ASP A 44 6.87 -21.89 9.07
CA ASP A 44 8.25 -22.32 8.82
C ASP A 44 9.11 -22.20 10.09
N HIS A 45 8.95 -21.11 10.83
CA HIS A 45 9.60 -20.92 12.13
C HIS A 45 9.18 -21.96 13.17
N ASP A 46 7.88 -22.24 13.30
CA ASP A 46 7.35 -23.22 14.27
C ASP A 46 7.86 -24.64 14.01
N ARG A 47 8.30 -24.94 12.78
CA ARG A 47 8.94 -26.21 12.40
C ARG A 47 10.46 -26.23 12.65
N GLY A 48 11.01 -25.21 13.29
CA GLY A 48 12.45 -25.06 13.55
C GLY A 48 13.25 -24.45 12.39
N GLY A 49 12.58 -23.96 11.35
CA GLY A 49 13.24 -23.29 10.22
C GLY A 49 13.61 -21.83 10.53
N ALA A 50 14.56 -21.28 9.78
CA ALA A 50 14.96 -19.87 9.85
C ALA A 50 14.52 -19.12 8.57
N PRO A 51 13.29 -18.55 8.50
CA PRO A 51 12.74 -17.94 7.29
C PRO A 51 13.35 -16.56 6.94
N CYS A 52 14.57 -16.24 7.41
CA CYS A 52 15.19 -14.91 7.33
C CYS A 52 15.25 -14.37 5.89
N ARG A 53 15.66 -15.21 4.93
CA ARG A 53 15.75 -14.83 3.51
C ARG A 53 14.39 -14.48 2.91
N ARG A 54 13.35 -15.21 3.33
CA ARG A 54 11.98 -15.00 2.86
C ARG A 54 11.39 -13.71 3.41
N VAL A 55 11.60 -13.43 4.70
CA VAL A 55 11.19 -12.16 5.32
C VAL A 55 11.84 -10.97 4.61
N ARG A 56 13.15 -11.05 4.35
CA ARG A 56 13.90 -10.01 3.63
C ARG A 56 13.37 -9.78 2.22
N SER A 57 13.09 -10.85 1.46
CA SER A 57 12.54 -10.74 0.10
C SER A 57 11.19 -10.03 0.11
N LEU A 58 10.28 -10.44 1.00
CA LEU A 58 8.96 -9.82 1.10
C LEU A 58 9.04 -8.34 1.51
N ALA A 59 9.94 -7.99 2.43
CA ALA A 59 10.18 -6.60 2.79
C ALA A 59 10.68 -5.76 1.60
N ALA A 60 11.58 -6.31 0.77
CA ALA A 60 12.05 -5.65 -0.45
C ALA A 60 10.91 -5.41 -1.45
N ASP A 61 10.00 -6.39 -1.62
CA ASP A 61 8.82 -6.22 -2.49
C ASP A 61 7.89 -5.11 -1.98
N LYS A 62 7.70 -5.01 -0.66
CA LYS A 62 6.90 -3.91 -0.07
C LYS A 62 7.58 -2.56 -0.28
N LEU A 63 8.90 -2.48 -0.11
CA LEU A 63 9.66 -1.25 -0.38
C LEU A 63 9.46 -0.80 -1.83
N ALA A 64 9.63 -1.71 -2.79
CA ALA A 64 9.43 -1.39 -4.21
C ALA A 64 8.01 -0.86 -4.50
N ALA A 65 6.98 -1.45 -3.88
CA ALA A 65 5.61 -0.98 -4.00
C ALA A 65 5.41 0.44 -3.41
N VAL A 66 5.99 0.71 -2.24
CA VAL A 66 5.95 2.05 -1.61
C VAL A 66 6.67 3.07 -2.49
N GLU A 67 7.83 2.74 -3.03
CA GLU A 67 8.57 3.62 -3.93
C GLU A 67 7.80 3.94 -5.21
N LEU A 68 7.12 2.95 -5.79
CA LEU A 68 6.24 3.15 -6.95
C LEU A 68 5.08 4.09 -6.62
N GLN A 69 4.43 3.89 -5.48
CA GLN A 69 3.37 4.78 -5.02
C GLN A 69 3.90 6.19 -4.78
N LEU A 70 5.08 6.32 -4.18
CA LEU A 70 5.71 7.62 -3.93
C LEU A 70 6.04 8.35 -5.23
N ARG A 71 6.56 7.65 -6.24
CA ARG A 71 6.77 8.24 -7.59
C ARG A 71 5.45 8.76 -8.17
N THR A 72 4.39 7.97 -8.06
CA THR A 72 3.05 8.36 -8.54
C THR A 72 2.52 9.58 -7.79
N LEU A 73 2.57 9.58 -6.46
CA LEU A 73 2.15 10.71 -5.63
C LEU A 73 2.97 11.98 -5.90
N ARG A 74 4.29 11.84 -6.14
CA ARG A 74 5.16 12.97 -6.51
C ARG A 74 4.78 13.56 -7.86
N LEU A 75 4.40 12.73 -8.83
CA LEU A 75 3.91 13.20 -10.13
C LEU A 75 2.60 13.98 -9.95
N TRP A 76 1.61 13.37 -9.31
CA TRP A 76 0.31 14.01 -9.04
C TRP A 76 0.45 15.32 -8.26
N ARG A 77 1.33 15.36 -7.27
CA ARG A 77 1.64 16.59 -6.52
C ARG A 77 2.16 17.71 -7.44
N ARG A 78 3.01 17.38 -8.41
CA ARG A 78 3.53 18.37 -9.38
C ARG A 78 2.42 18.88 -10.29
N GLU A 79 1.62 17.98 -10.84
CA GLU A 79 0.50 18.33 -11.74
C GLU A 79 -0.53 19.22 -11.03
N LEU A 80 -0.93 18.87 -9.80
CA LEU A 80 -1.87 19.69 -9.02
C LEU A 80 -1.30 21.06 -8.66
N ARG A 81 -0.01 21.16 -8.34
CA ARG A 81 0.63 22.47 -8.07
C ARG A 81 0.66 23.36 -9.31
N ALA A 82 0.98 22.79 -10.47
CA ALA A 82 0.98 23.50 -11.74
C ALA A 82 -0.44 23.97 -12.10
N ALA A 83 -1.44 23.09 -11.93
CA ALA A 83 -2.84 23.41 -12.17
C ALA A 83 -3.32 24.57 -11.29
N LEU A 84 -3.04 24.53 -9.98
CA LEU A 84 -3.43 25.61 -9.07
C LEU A 84 -2.78 26.95 -9.45
N ALA A 85 -1.50 26.97 -9.81
CA ALA A 85 -0.83 28.19 -10.25
C ALA A 85 -1.43 28.77 -11.53
N ASP A 86 -1.76 27.92 -12.51
CA ASP A 86 -2.47 28.31 -13.74
C ASP A 86 -3.88 28.83 -13.43
N TRP A 87 -4.61 28.14 -12.55
CA TRP A 87 -5.95 28.55 -12.16
C TRP A 87 -5.97 29.89 -11.43
N ASP A 88 -5.03 30.11 -10.52
CA ASP A 88 -4.87 31.40 -9.84
C ASP A 88 -4.59 32.52 -10.85
N HIS A 89 -3.76 32.26 -11.86
CA HIS A 89 -3.51 33.21 -12.94
C HIS A 89 -4.77 33.50 -13.76
N ARG A 90 -5.53 32.46 -14.15
CA ARG A 90 -6.79 32.61 -14.89
C ARG A 90 -7.84 33.39 -14.11
N LEU A 91 -8.01 33.08 -12.83
CA LEU A 91 -8.99 33.75 -11.97
C LEU A 91 -8.67 35.24 -11.82
N ARG A 92 -7.40 35.61 -11.67
CA ARG A 92 -6.99 37.03 -11.64
C ARG A 92 -7.33 37.78 -12.93
N ASN A 93 -7.28 37.09 -14.07
CA ASN A 93 -7.50 37.69 -15.39
C ASN A 93 -8.93 37.52 -15.91
N THR A 94 -9.82 36.82 -15.18
CA THR A 94 -11.19 36.58 -15.63
C THR A 94 -12.12 37.71 -15.18
N PRO A 95 -12.77 38.42 -16.11
CA PRO A 95 -13.74 39.46 -15.76
C PRO A 95 -14.93 38.88 -14.96
N ARG A 96 -15.49 39.70 -14.07
CA ARG A 96 -16.65 39.32 -13.27
C ARG A 96 -17.81 38.86 -14.16
N GLY A 97 -18.37 37.68 -13.86
CA GLY A 97 -19.48 37.09 -14.62
C GLY A 97 -19.07 36.23 -15.82
N LYS A 98 -17.76 36.03 -16.09
CA LYS A 98 -17.26 35.11 -17.12
C LYS A 98 -16.76 33.80 -16.50
N ARG A 99 -16.79 32.71 -17.29
CA ARG A 99 -16.27 31.39 -16.90
C ARG A 99 -14.76 31.36 -17.14
N ALA A 100 -13.97 31.00 -16.12
CA ALA A 100 -12.51 30.90 -16.22
C ALA A 100 -11.99 29.59 -16.87
N GLY A 101 -12.88 28.60 -17.11
CA GLY A 101 -12.54 27.36 -17.82
C GLY A 101 -11.50 26.48 -17.12
N LEU A 102 -11.46 26.47 -15.78
CA LEU A 102 -10.38 25.84 -15.00
C LEU A 102 -10.24 24.33 -15.26
N LEU A 103 -11.37 23.61 -15.23
CA LEU A 103 -11.38 22.16 -15.45
C LEU A 103 -11.07 21.81 -16.91
N ASP A 104 -11.62 22.57 -17.86
CA ASP A 104 -11.34 22.39 -19.29
C ASP A 104 -9.84 22.58 -19.56
N ALA A 105 -9.26 23.65 -19.01
CA ALA A 105 -7.83 23.92 -19.10
C ALA A 105 -6.97 22.80 -18.48
N PHE A 106 -7.40 22.26 -17.34
CA PHE A 106 -6.69 21.18 -16.66
C PHE A 106 -6.67 19.90 -17.49
N VAL A 107 -7.81 19.50 -18.07
CA VAL A 107 -7.93 18.30 -18.91
C VAL A 107 -7.08 18.44 -20.18
N VAL A 108 -7.07 19.62 -20.80
CA VAL A 108 -6.22 19.90 -21.97
C VAL A 108 -4.73 19.85 -21.62
N ALA A 109 -4.33 20.44 -20.49
CA ALA A 109 -2.93 20.47 -20.06
C ALA A 109 -2.41 19.09 -19.59
N HIS A 110 -3.29 18.19 -19.18
CA HIS A 110 -2.91 16.89 -18.63
C HIS A 110 -3.74 15.73 -19.22
N PRO A 111 -3.58 15.41 -20.52
CA PRO A 111 -4.40 14.41 -21.21
C PRO A 111 -4.25 13.00 -20.61
N LYS A 112 -3.06 12.68 -20.11
CA LYS A 112 -2.75 11.38 -19.51
C LYS A 112 -3.28 11.21 -18.06
N SER A 113 -3.89 12.24 -17.47
CA SER A 113 -4.49 12.16 -16.12
C SER A 113 -5.66 11.19 -16.07
N ALA A 114 -6.45 11.16 -17.14
CA ALA A 114 -7.62 10.29 -17.26
C ALA A 114 -7.22 8.81 -17.31
N GLU A 115 -6.09 8.51 -17.97
CA GLU A 115 -5.56 7.15 -18.12
C GLU A 115 -4.91 6.62 -16.83
N ARG A 116 -4.23 7.50 -16.08
CA ARG A 116 -3.48 7.10 -14.87
C ARG A 116 -4.36 6.84 -13.65
N GLY A 117 -5.55 7.47 -13.60
CA GLY A 117 -6.45 7.42 -12.45
C GLY A 117 -5.87 8.15 -11.22
N SER A 118 -6.74 8.77 -10.42
CA SER A 118 -6.28 9.50 -9.23
C SER A 118 -5.80 8.53 -8.14
N PRO A 119 -4.59 8.72 -7.57
CA PRO A 119 -4.13 7.93 -6.43
C PRO A 119 -5.02 8.14 -5.20
N LEU A 120 -5.77 9.24 -5.15
CA LEU A 120 -6.69 9.59 -4.05
C LEU A 120 -8.02 8.81 -4.11
N LEU A 121 -8.36 8.24 -5.26
CA LEU A 121 -9.62 7.49 -5.46
C LEU A 121 -9.42 5.97 -5.49
N THR A 122 -8.22 5.48 -5.21
CA THR A 122 -7.98 4.04 -5.16
C THR A 122 -8.39 3.44 -3.81
N PRO A 123 -9.23 2.39 -3.79
CA PRO A 123 -9.56 1.67 -2.57
C PRO A 123 -8.39 0.76 -2.21
N ASN A 124 -7.42 1.30 -1.46
CA ASN A 124 -6.36 0.57 -0.76
C ASN A 124 -5.44 -0.29 -1.65
N LEU A 125 -4.12 -0.17 -1.46
CA LEU A 125 -3.13 -1.05 -2.06
C LEU A 125 -3.26 -2.48 -1.50
N ARG A 126 -4.20 -3.23 -2.05
CA ARG A 126 -4.42 -4.66 -1.79
C ARG A 126 -4.36 -5.50 -3.06
N LYS A 127 -3.53 -5.09 -4.01
CA LYS A 127 -3.14 -5.93 -5.15
C LYS A 127 -1.63 -6.08 -5.22
N SER A 128 -1.06 -6.78 -4.24
CA SER A 128 0.15 -7.56 -4.48
C SER A 128 -0.22 -8.76 -5.37
N LYS A 129 -0.44 -8.50 -6.66
CA LYS A 129 -0.60 -9.53 -7.68
C LYS A 129 0.21 -9.22 -8.96
N VAL A 130 1.16 -8.30 -8.86
CA VAL A 130 2.18 -8.07 -9.89
C VAL A 130 3.49 -8.59 -9.30
N LEU A 131 4.22 -9.43 -10.03
CA LEU A 131 5.44 -10.19 -9.66
C LEU A 131 5.26 -11.63 -9.12
N ARG A 132 4.26 -12.40 -9.61
CA ARG A 132 4.30 -13.88 -9.46
C ARG A 132 4.05 -14.71 -10.72
N GLU A 133 3.95 -14.10 -11.90
CA GLU A 133 3.74 -14.83 -13.16
C GLU A 133 5.01 -15.02 -14.02
N GLU A 134 6.17 -14.50 -13.64
CA GLU A 134 7.43 -14.69 -14.41
C GLU A 134 8.30 -15.87 -13.93
N ARG A 135 7.73 -16.87 -13.25
CA ARG A 135 8.43 -18.14 -12.93
C ARG A 135 7.73 -19.38 -13.48
N LYS A 136 7.24 -19.29 -14.72
CA LYS A 136 6.75 -20.45 -15.47
C LYS A 136 7.36 -20.64 -16.85
N CYS A 137 8.53 -20.05 -17.09
CA CYS A 137 9.43 -20.45 -18.17
C CYS A 137 10.84 -20.49 -17.61
N GLU A 138 11.24 -21.61 -17.01
CA GLU A 138 12.39 -22.36 -17.51
C GLU A 138 12.35 -23.78 -16.94
N LYS A 139 12.88 -24.69 -17.75
CA LYS A 139 12.71 -26.15 -17.74
C LYS A 139 13.24 -26.83 -16.49
#